data_AF-A0A4P6AN69-F1
#
_entry.id   AF-A0A4P6AN69-F1
#
_cell.length_a   1.000
_cell.length_b   1.000
_cell.length_c   1.000
_cell.angle_alpha   90.00
_cell.angle_beta   90.00
_cell.angle_gamma   90.00
#
_symmetry.space_group_name_H-M   'P 1'
#
loop_
_entity.id
_entity.type
_entity.pdbx_description
1 polymer ?
#
loop_
_entity_poly.entity_id
_entity_poly.type
_entity_poly.pdbx_seq_one_letter_code
_entity_poly.pdbx_strand_id
1 'polypeptide(L)'
;MSSTFFSLTNPDHNQDKICFFRIGLPFPKGVLSATSDVCLKDRNTVLADIGYEVIQLWEDGSVKWLSVFGLHQLEANATHKISVSEISSELVPLSVPVKVDDESLRIELNDGARIAFSTNRFCDISIREFESKFCINNVSDLVHQKINTSHKLFQSNGVFSAVVIEQTANVKFEGKTLELTQKSTVFLSDGTIKTEFTFNNPSAALHPNGQWDLGDPNSLLVSEIGISINKPASTIKTSVINDNGQAVLSEISDFTTCSVVQLASGEKNYDCANHVDASGNVPQVFNGYQIARDNNQTAKGKQCTPTVLLSGQHSKITLFVSVDKFWQKFPSAIRVDSKHSTFSLLGAVGASKVELQPGEQSSRSIFISPTDVVEAHVTLCKQSVITSNAIPFLPREECTDAFNEMISQGITGEHSFFYKRIAIDEFGWRHFGELYADHEKALQPETEHFVSHYNNQYDPIQGMLYQWIVSGDQRWFELADDLAKHVSDIDIYHTQEDKPEYSGGLFWHTDHYVQAYRATHRTYSSDQPSNVYDDHAGGGGPGGQHCYTTGLLLHYLLTGYVPSRDSVVSQSNWISNYYEGDNTLLFALLAYKTQVLKG
;
A
#
# COMPACT_ATOMS: atom_id res chain seq x y z
N MET A 1 -0.60 21.83 -30.11
CA MET A 1 -0.88 20.40 -30.39
C MET A 1 -0.97 19.70 -29.06
N SER A 2 -2.09 19.03 -28.77
CA SER A 2 -2.27 18.34 -27.48
C SER A 2 -1.38 17.10 -27.46
N SER A 3 -0.22 17.18 -26.80
CA SER A 3 0.67 16.02 -26.63
C SER A 3 0.09 15.08 -25.57
N THR A 4 0.03 13.79 -25.87
CA THR A 4 -0.32 12.76 -24.88
C THR A 4 0.72 12.75 -23.76
N PHE A 5 0.28 12.78 -22.50
CA PHE A 5 1.15 12.67 -21.34
C PHE A 5 1.17 11.25 -20.78
N PHE A 6 0.04 10.56 -20.80
CA PHE A 6 -0.10 9.18 -20.34
C PHE A 6 -1.30 8.52 -21.02
N SER A 7 -1.43 7.21 -20.85
CA SER A 7 -2.61 6.45 -21.26
C SER A 7 -3.18 5.69 -20.08
N LEU A 8 -4.49 5.48 -20.09
CA LEU A 8 -5.23 4.67 -19.13
C LEU A 8 -5.78 3.44 -19.83
N THR A 9 -5.57 2.26 -19.26
CA THR A 9 -6.10 1.00 -19.77
C THR A 9 -6.99 0.36 -18.71
N ASN A 10 -8.20 -0.05 -19.11
CA ASN A 10 -9.07 -0.87 -18.27
C ASN A 10 -8.48 -2.29 -18.14
N PRO A 11 -8.15 -2.75 -16.92
CA PRO A 11 -7.63 -4.11 -16.73
C PRO A 11 -8.71 -5.20 -16.88
N ASP A 12 -10.00 -4.84 -16.82
CA ASP A 12 -11.08 -5.79 -17.03
C ASP A 12 -11.27 -6.09 -18.53
N HIS A 13 -11.14 -7.36 -18.89
CA HIS A 13 -11.24 -7.82 -20.28
C HIS A 13 -12.68 -8.01 -20.78
N ASN A 14 -13.67 -8.02 -19.89
CA ASN A 14 -15.04 -8.44 -20.20
C ASN A 14 -16.08 -7.34 -19.96
N GLN A 15 -15.77 -6.34 -19.14
CA GLN A 15 -16.74 -5.32 -18.73
C GLN A 15 -16.16 -3.91 -18.80
N ASP A 16 -17.03 -2.98 -19.20
CA ASP A 16 -16.77 -1.56 -19.06
C ASP A 16 -16.75 -1.21 -17.57
N LYS A 17 -15.79 -0.39 -17.16
CA LYS A 17 -15.60 -0.01 -15.75
C LYS A 17 -15.39 1.47 -15.59
N ILE A 18 -15.83 1.99 -14.45
CA ILE A 18 -15.31 3.24 -13.92
C ILE A 18 -13.92 2.92 -13.38
N CYS A 19 -12.90 3.55 -13.95
CA CYS A 19 -11.52 3.32 -13.58
C CYS A 19 -10.99 4.49 -12.75
N PHE A 20 -10.49 4.19 -11.56
CA PHE A 20 -9.71 5.12 -10.76
C PHE A 20 -8.27 5.17 -11.27
N PHE A 21 -7.68 6.36 -11.31
CA PHE A 21 -6.25 6.53 -11.55
C PHE A 21 -5.65 7.62 -10.66
N ARG A 22 -4.37 7.49 -10.35
CA ARG A 22 -3.51 8.53 -9.78
C ARG A 22 -2.12 8.39 -10.38
N ILE A 23 -1.57 9.48 -10.89
CA ILE A 23 -0.25 9.48 -11.54
C ILE A 23 0.43 10.84 -11.41
N GLY A 24 1.74 10.82 -11.15
CA GLY A 24 2.63 11.96 -11.21
C GLY A 24 3.13 12.22 -12.61
N LEU A 25 2.98 13.46 -13.07
CA LEU A 25 3.40 13.91 -14.38
C LEU A 25 4.57 14.88 -14.23
N PRO A 26 5.76 14.54 -14.76
CA PRO A 26 6.88 15.46 -14.74
C PRO A 26 6.77 16.49 -15.86
N PHE A 27 7.16 17.74 -15.57
CA PHE A 27 7.13 18.85 -16.53
C PHE A 27 8.53 19.46 -16.71
N PRO A 28 8.88 19.90 -17.94
CA PRO A 28 10.13 20.61 -18.16
C PRO A 28 10.12 21.96 -17.44
N LYS A 29 11.31 22.37 -17.01
CA LYS A 29 11.53 23.68 -16.38
C LYS A 29 11.03 24.81 -17.28
N GLY A 30 10.28 25.75 -16.69
CA GLY A 30 9.72 26.93 -17.35
C GLY A 30 8.48 26.69 -18.21
N VAL A 31 7.92 25.47 -18.26
CA VAL A 31 6.79 25.15 -19.15
C VAL A 31 5.43 25.38 -18.49
N LEU A 32 5.23 24.93 -17.25
CA LEU A 32 3.96 25.05 -16.55
C LEU A 32 4.15 25.90 -15.29
N SER A 33 3.37 26.98 -15.15
CA SER A 33 3.41 27.81 -13.93
C SER A 33 2.71 27.09 -12.78
N ALA A 34 3.21 27.28 -11.55
CA ALA A 34 2.55 26.79 -10.34
C ALA A 34 1.16 27.42 -10.10
N THR A 35 0.86 28.53 -10.77
CA THR A 35 -0.43 29.24 -10.73
C THR A 35 -1.35 28.90 -11.90
N SER A 36 -0.89 28.06 -12.84
CA SER A 36 -1.71 27.69 -13.99
C SER A 36 -2.78 26.69 -13.57
N ASP A 37 -4.02 26.92 -14.01
CA ASP A 37 -5.05 25.91 -13.95
C ASP A 37 -4.87 24.94 -15.12
N VAL A 38 -5.05 23.65 -14.85
CA VAL A 38 -4.97 22.60 -15.88
C VAL A 38 -6.25 21.79 -15.96
N CYS A 39 -6.48 21.22 -17.14
CA CYS A 39 -7.49 20.19 -17.35
C CYS A 39 -6.86 18.96 -18.00
N LEU A 40 -7.46 17.79 -17.74
CA LEU A 40 -7.17 16.57 -18.45
C LEU A 40 -8.16 16.38 -19.60
N LYS A 41 -7.66 15.94 -20.76
CA LYS A 41 -8.47 15.67 -21.94
C LYS A 41 -8.21 14.27 -22.49
N ASP A 42 -9.29 13.56 -22.74
CA ASP A 42 -9.30 12.37 -23.57
C ASP A 42 -9.79 12.77 -24.98
N ARG A 43 -8.89 12.69 -25.96
CA ARG A 43 -9.09 13.28 -27.30
C ARG A 43 -9.43 14.77 -27.21
N ASN A 44 -10.69 15.14 -27.44
CA ASN A 44 -11.18 16.53 -27.36
C ASN A 44 -12.16 16.74 -26.19
N THR A 45 -12.40 15.72 -25.37
CA THR A 45 -13.33 15.76 -24.25
C THR A 45 -12.57 16.05 -22.96
N VAL A 46 -12.98 17.09 -22.24
CA VAL A 46 -12.44 17.40 -20.91
C VAL A 46 -13.00 16.40 -19.89
N LEU A 47 -12.12 15.84 -19.07
CA LEU A 47 -12.51 14.96 -17.98
C LEU A 47 -13.09 15.78 -16.82
N ALA A 48 -14.23 15.34 -16.27
CA ALA A 48 -14.93 16.06 -15.20
C ALA A 48 -14.41 15.70 -13.80
N ASP A 49 -14.20 14.41 -13.54
CA ASP A 49 -13.93 13.88 -12.20
C ASP A 49 -12.43 13.76 -11.93
N ILE A 50 -11.74 14.90 -12.00
CA ILE A 50 -10.30 14.96 -11.86
C ILE A 50 -9.87 15.95 -10.79
N GLY A 51 -8.85 15.60 -10.03
CA GLY A 51 -8.12 16.47 -9.13
C GLY A 51 -6.64 16.50 -9.49
N TYR A 52 -5.97 17.60 -9.20
CA TYR A 52 -4.53 17.70 -9.37
C TYR A 52 -3.89 18.53 -8.26
N GLU A 53 -2.61 18.30 -8.02
CA GLU A 53 -1.79 19.08 -7.11
C GLU A 53 -0.35 19.16 -7.59
N VAL A 54 0.25 20.33 -7.41
CA VAL A 54 1.68 20.52 -7.61
C VAL A 54 2.41 19.87 -6.43
N ILE A 55 3.25 18.89 -6.70
CA ILE A 55 3.99 18.14 -5.67
C ILE A 55 5.46 18.55 -5.58
N GLN A 56 6.03 19.09 -6.65
CA GLN A 56 7.40 19.63 -6.65
C GLN A 56 7.54 20.76 -7.67
N LEU A 57 8.32 21.78 -7.30
CA LEU A 57 8.68 22.91 -8.17
C LEU A 57 10.14 22.82 -8.60
N TRP A 58 10.44 23.41 -9.75
CA TRP A 58 11.79 23.81 -10.14
C TRP A 58 12.20 25.08 -9.39
N GLU A 59 13.49 25.37 -9.40
CA GLU A 59 14.10 26.55 -8.78
C GLU A 59 13.64 27.89 -9.37
N ASP A 60 13.04 27.90 -10.58
CA ASP A 60 12.42 29.09 -11.18
C ASP A 60 10.94 29.26 -10.82
N GLY A 61 10.39 28.38 -9.98
CA GLY A 61 8.99 28.39 -9.56
C GLY A 61 8.02 27.70 -10.53
N SER A 62 8.51 27.15 -11.65
CA SER A 62 7.69 26.32 -12.53
C SER A 62 7.44 24.93 -11.95
N VAL A 63 6.36 24.28 -12.37
CA VAL A 63 6.00 22.94 -11.93
C VAL A 63 7.03 21.93 -12.43
N LYS A 64 7.61 21.16 -11.52
CA LYS A 64 8.47 20.01 -11.84
C LYS A 64 7.67 18.71 -11.86
N TRP A 65 6.78 18.55 -10.89
CA TRP A 65 5.89 17.40 -10.80
C TRP A 65 4.47 17.83 -10.44
N LEU A 66 3.51 17.26 -11.17
CA LEU A 66 2.08 17.45 -10.97
C LEU A 66 1.44 16.08 -10.70
N SER A 67 0.88 15.87 -9.52
CA SER A 67 0.03 14.70 -9.28
C SER A 67 -1.35 14.96 -9.86
N VAL A 68 -1.87 14.03 -10.65
CA VAL A 68 -3.24 14.04 -11.15
C VAL A 68 -3.93 12.75 -10.76
N PHE A 69 -5.21 12.83 -10.42
CA PHE A 69 -6.04 11.66 -10.11
C PHE A 69 -7.46 11.87 -10.59
N GLY A 70 -8.20 10.79 -10.77
CA GLY A 70 -9.58 10.91 -11.23
C GLY A 70 -10.32 9.59 -11.39
N LEU A 71 -11.58 9.71 -11.79
CA LEU A 71 -12.39 8.63 -12.33
C LEU A 71 -12.58 8.83 -13.84
N HIS A 72 -12.48 7.75 -14.60
CA HIS A 72 -12.76 7.76 -16.03
C HIS A 72 -13.43 6.47 -16.46
N GLN A 73 -14.52 6.57 -17.23
CA GLN A 73 -15.19 5.41 -17.80
C GLN A 73 -14.37 4.88 -18.98
N LEU A 74 -14.02 3.59 -18.95
CA LEU A 74 -13.29 2.93 -20.02
C LEU A 74 -14.03 1.66 -20.43
N GLU A 75 -14.10 1.39 -21.73
CA GLU A 75 -14.61 0.13 -22.24
C GLU A 75 -13.67 -1.03 -21.86
N ALA A 76 -14.19 -2.26 -21.88
CA ALA A 76 -13.40 -3.47 -21.60
C ALA A 76 -12.10 -3.51 -22.44
N ASN A 77 -10.96 -3.68 -21.77
CA ASN A 77 -9.62 -3.72 -22.39
C ASN A 77 -9.25 -2.49 -23.26
N ALA A 78 -9.96 -1.37 -23.14
CA ALA A 78 -9.69 -0.18 -23.93
C ALA A 78 -8.55 0.65 -23.33
N THR A 79 -7.74 1.27 -24.19
CA THR A 79 -6.67 2.20 -23.81
C THR A 79 -6.96 3.60 -24.34
N HIS A 80 -7.11 4.57 -23.44
CA HIS A 80 -7.40 5.97 -23.77
C HIS A 80 -6.17 6.84 -23.51
N LYS A 81 -5.88 7.76 -24.44
CA LYS A 81 -4.71 8.65 -24.40
C LYS A 81 -5.11 9.97 -23.77
N ILE A 82 -4.49 10.30 -22.64
CA ILE A 82 -4.80 11.49 -21.87
C ILE A 82 -3.74 12.57 -22.12
N SER A 83 -4.23 13.79 -22.33
CA SER A 83 -3.41 14.99 -22.52
C SER A 83 -3.70 16.01 -21.42
N VAL A 84 -2.70 16.83 -21.09
CA VAL A 84 -2.82 17.94 -20.15
C VAL A 84 -2.85 19.24 -20.95
N SER A 85 -3.70 20.18 -20.58
CA SER A 85 -3.73 21.52 -21.16
C SER A 85 -3.96 22.55 -20.07
N GLU A 86 -3.28 23.69 -20.18
CA GLU A 86 -3.63 24.87 -19.39
C GLU A 86 -4.99 25.41 -19.82
N ILE A 87 -5.75 25.91 -18.86
CA ILE A 87 -7.04 26.57 -19.08
C ILE A 87 -7.04 27.93 -18.42
N SER A 88 -7.74 28.86 -19.05
CA SER A 88 -8.12 30.12 -18.40
C SER A 88 -9.45 29.87 -17.70
N SER A 89 -9.42 29.67 -16.38
CA SER A 89 -10.64 29.58 -15.58
C SER A 89 -11.26 30.96 -15.45
N GLU A 90 -12.56 31.10 -15.79
CA GLU A 90 -13.33 32.25 -15.31
C GLU A 90 -13.59 32.08 -13.81
N LEU A 91 -13.39 33.14 -13.04
CA LEU A 91 -13.68 33.15 -11.61
C LEU A 91 -15.20 33.14 -11.40
N VAL A 92 -15.78 31.96 -11.28
CA VAL A 92 -17.18 31.78 -10.89
C VAL A 92 -17.25 31.56 -9.37
N PRO A 93 -18.11 32.28 -8.62
CA PRO A 93 -18.34 31.99 -7.22
C PRO A 93 -18.87 30.57 -7.05
N LEU A 94 -18.10 29.70 -6.38
CA LEU A 94 -18.51 28.34 -6.06
C LEU A 94 -19.00 28.23 -4.63
N SER A 95 -20.07 27.45 -4.42
CA SER A 95 -20.46 27.01 -3.09
C SER A 95 -19.50 25.92 -2.63
N VAL A 96 -18.84 26.13 -1.50
CA VAL A 96 -17.94 25.15 -0.90
C VAL A 96 -18.77 23.92 -0.47
N PRO A 97 -18.47 22.70 -0.98
CA PRO A 97 -19.27 21.51 -0.70
C PRO A 97 -18.97 20.90 0.68
N VAL A 98 -17.99 21.45 1.41
CA VAL A 98 -17.55 20.94 2.72
C VAL A 98 -17.98 21.88 3.84
N LYS A 99 -18.57 21.30 4.89
CA LYS A 99 -18.88 21.98 6.16
C LYS A 99 -18.28 21.17 7.29
N VAL A 100 -17.52 21.84 8.16
CA VAL A 100 -16.90 21.23 9.34
C VAL A 100 -17.58 21.76 10.59
N ASP A 101 -17.97 20.85 11.47
CA ASP A 101 -18.41 21.13 12.84
C ASP A 101 -17.63 20.25 13.83
N ASP A 102 -17.92 20.40 15.13
CA ASP A 102 -17.17 19.72 16.19
C ASP A 102 -17.30 18.19 16.15
N GLU A 103 -18.33 17.66 15.49
CA GLU A 103 -18.63 16.21 15.46
C GLU A 103 -18.37 15.57 14.08
N SER A 104 -18.39 16.38 13.01
CA SER A 104 -18.32 15.86 11.66
C SER A 104 -17.74 16.83 10.63
N LEU A 105 -17.10 16.24 9.61
CA LEU A 105 -16.81 16.87 8.34
C LEU A 105 -17.84 16.37 7.31
N ARG A 106 -18.74 17.25 6.89
CA ARG A 106 -19.84 16.94 5.96
C ARG A 106 -19.52 17.42 4.56
N ILE A 107 -19.77 16.56 3.58
CA ILE A 107 -19.53 16.76 2.15
C ILE A 107 -20.86 16.64 1.42
N GLU A 108 -21.20 17.66 0.63
CA GLU A 108 -22.36 17.66 -0.26
C GLU A 108 -21.93 17.23 -1.67
N LEU A 109 -22.57 16.19 -2.19
CA LEU A 109 -22.34 15.65 -3.54
C LEU A 109 -23.12 16.46 -4.59
N ASN A 110 -22.77 16.28 -5.86
CA ASN A 110 -23.38 16.97 -6.99
C ASN A 110 -24.87 16.65 -7.16
N ASP A 111 -25.32 15.48 -6.70
CA ASP A 111 -26.74 15.09 -6.68
C ASP A 111 -27.50 15.57 -5.42
N GLY A 112 -26.83 16.31 -4.53
CA GLY A 112 -27.37 16.81 -3.26
C GLY A 112 -27.33 15.79 -2.11
N ALA A 113 -26.85 14.57 -2.34
CA ALA A 113 -26.62 13.61 -1.26
C ALA A 113 -25.43 14.04 -0.39
N ARG A 114 -25.29 13.40 0.78
CA ARG A 114 -24.26 13.75 1.76
C ARG A 114 -23.41 12.57 2.16
N ILE A 115 -22.13 12.86 2.34
CA ILE A 115 -21.15 11.99 3.00
C ILE A 115 -20.65 12.74 4.23
N ALA A 116 -20.47 12.07 5.36
CA ALA A 116 -19.93 12.68 6.56
C ALA A 116 -18.84 11.80 7.18
N PHE A 117 -17.71 12.40 7.54
CA PHE A 117 -16.65 11.77 8.33
C PHE A 117 -16.78 12.25 9.77
N SER A 118 -16.71 11.36 10.75
CA SER A 118 -16.66 11.78 12.14
C SER A 118 -15.31 12.44 12.45
N THR A 119 -15.32 13.55 13.18
CA THR A 119 -14.10 14.18 13.70
C THR A 119 -13.67 13.61 15.06
N ASN A 120 -14.56 12.83 15.70
CA ASN A 120 -14.38 12.24 17.04
C ASN A 120 -14.23 10.72 17.04
N ARG A 121 -14.35 10.08 15.86
CA ARG A 121 -14.18 8.65 15.65
C ARG A 121 -13.37 8.44 14.38
N PHE A 122 -12.32 7.64 14.48
CA PHE A 122 -11.43 7.40 13.34
C PHE A 122 -12.17 6.64 12.24
N CYS A 123 -12.20 7.21 11.04
CA CYS A 123 -12.79 6.63 9.84
C CYS A 123 -14.22 6.08 10.00
N ASP A 124 -15.02 6.68 10.89
CA ASP A 124 -16.47 6.46 10.89
C ASP A 124 -17.08 7.36 9.80
N ILE A 125 -17.74 6.75 8.81
CA ILE A 125 -18.25 7.43 7.62
C ILE A 125 -19.75 7.17 7.46
N SER A 126 -20.56 8.21 7.38
CA SER A 126 -21.96 8.12 6.94
C SER A 126 -22.03 8.40 5.44
N ILE A 127 -22.60 7.47 4.68
CA ILE A 127 -22.72 7.54 3.21
C ILE A 127 -24.19 7.29 2.85
N ARG A 128 -24.95 8.34 2.54
CA ARG A 128 -26.41 8.25 2.29
C ARG A 128 -27.14 7.59 3.47
N GLU A 129 -27.56 6.33 3.34
CA GLU A 129 -28.23 5.53 4.37
C GLU A 129 -27.34 4.47 5.04
N PHE A 130 -26.06 4.42 4.67
CA PHE A 130 -25.07 3.48 5.20
C PHE A 130 -24.19 4.19 6.24
N GLU A 131 -23.80 3.45 7.27
CA GLU A 131 -22.78 3.86 8.23
C GLU A 131 -21.66 2.83 8.22
N SER A 132 -20.45 3.30 7.95
CA SER A 132 -19.20 2.57 8.01
C SER A 132 -18.50 2.92 9.33
N LYS A 133 -17.99 1.92 10.03
CA LYS A 133 -17.28 2.07 11.31
C LYS A 133 -15.95 1.34 11.30
N PHE A 134 -14.93 1.99 11.84
CA PHE A 134 -13.68 1.32 12.16
C PHE A 134 -13.86 0.38 13.34
N CYS A 135 -13.35 -0.85 13.23
CA CYS A 135 -13.46 -1.84 14.29
C CYS A 135 -12.19 -2.70 14.42
N ILE A 136 -11.94 -3.14 15.66
CA ILE A 136 -10.98 -4.18 15.98
C ILE A 136 -11.77 -5.33 16.60
N ASN A 137 -11.63 -6.53 16.06
CA ASN A 137 -12.39 -7.68 16.53
C ASN A 137 -12.06 -8.00 18.00
N ASN A 138 -13.10 -8.40 18.74
CA ASN A 138 -13.09 -8.60 20.20
C ASN A 138 -12.82 -7.32 21.03
N VAL A 139 -13.04 -6.14 20.47
CA VAL A 139 -12.97 -4.86 21.19
C VAL A 139 -14.30 -4.11 21.03
N SER A 140 -15.11 -4.06 22.10
CA SER A 140 -16.45 -3.43 22.05
C SER A 140 -16.41 -1.90 22.06
N ASP A 141 -15.46 -1.33 22.80
CA ASP A 141 -15.39 0.12 23.07
C ASP A 141 -14.01 0.66 22.73
N LEU A 142 -13.74 0.78 21.44
CA LEU A 142 -12.49 1.36 20.98
C LEU A 142 -12.48 2.86 21.29
N VAL A 143 -11.65 3.23 22.27
CA VAL A 143 -11.43 4.63 22.64
C VAL A 143 -10.36 5.21 21.73
N HIS A 144 -10.79 6.11 20.86
CA HIS A 144 -9.91 6.89 20.00
C HIS A 144 -9.37 8.09 20.76
N GLN A 145 -8.07 8.33 20.60
CA GLN A 145 -7.35 9.42 21.24
C GLN A 145 -6.60 10.21 20.17
N LYS A 146 -6.37 11.51 20.44
CA LYS A 146 -5.59 12.40 19.57
C LYS A 146 -6.05 12.37 18.10
N ILE A 147 -7.36 12.35 17.87
CA ILE A 147 -7.87 12.38 16.51
C ILE A 147 -7.60 13.76 15.90
N ASN A 148 -6.88 13.79 14.79
CA ASN A 148 -6.74 14.98 13.96
C ASN A 148 -7.40 14.70 12.62
N THR A 149 -8.21 15.64 12.14
CA THR A 149 -8.87 15.56 10.83
C THR A 149 -8.53 16.80 10.02
N SER A 150 -8.04 16.60 8.80
CA SER A 150 -7.81 17.66 7.83
C SER A 150 -8.43 17.31 6.49
N HIS A 151 -8.70 18.33 5.66
CA HIS A 151 -9.21 18.12 4.32
C HIS A 151 -8.61 19.09 3.31
N LYS A 152 -8.63 18.67 2.05
CA LYS A 152 -8.23 19.47 0.90
C LYS A 152 -9.26 19.32 -0.21
N LEU A 153 -9.72 20.46 -0.73
CA LEU A 153 -10.64 20.52 -1.86
C LEU A 153 -9.85 20.51 -3.17
N PHE A 154 -10.37 19.79 -4.16
CA PHE A 154 -9.85 19.78 -5.51
C PHE A 154 -10.90 20.32 -6.47
N GLN A 155 -10.42 21.19 -7.36
CA GLN A 155 -11.23 21.84 -8.37
C GLN A 155 -10.63 21.52 -9.74
N SER A 156 -11.51 21.31 -10.71
CA SER A 156 -11.16 21.20 -12.12
C SER A 156 -12.17 21.99 -12.94
N ASN A 157 -11.70 22.73 -13.95
CA ASN A 157 -12.56 23.44 -14.90
C ASN A 157 -13.67 24.27 -14.23
N GLY A 158 -13.32 25.03 -13.19
CA GLY A 158 -14.31 25.89 -12.52
C GLY A 158 -15.32 25.16 -11.62
N VAL A 159 -15.15 23.87 -11.30
CA VAL A 159 -16.04 23.11 -10.40
C VAL A 159 -15.26 22.24 -9.41
N PHE A 160 -15.77 22.09 -8.20
CA PHE A 160 -15.21 21.13 -7.25
C PHE A 160 -15.47 19.71 -7.74
N SER A 161 -14.43 18.87 -7.76
CA SER A 161 -14.48 17.51 -8.28
C SER A 161 -14.25 16.45 -7.20
N ALA A 162 -13.41 16.75 -6.22
CA ALA A 162 -13.05 15.81 -5.16
C ALA A 162 -12.68 16.51 -3.84
N VAL A 163 -12.73 15.72 -2.76
CA VAL A 163 -12.24 16.09 -1.44
C VAL A 163 -11.29 15.00 -0.96
N VAL A 164 -10.09 15.38 -0.53
CA VAL A 164 -9.19 14.47 0.19
C VAL A 164 -9.31 14.75 1.67
N ILE A 165 -9.56 13.72 2.47
CA ILE A 165 -9.64 13.78 3.94
C ILE A 165 -8.53 12.92 4.52
N GLU A 166 -7.77 13.49 5.46
CA GLU A 166 -6.73 12.80 6.20
C GLU A 166 -7.09 12.77 7.69
N GLN A 167 -7.01 11.58 8.29
CA GLN A 167 -7.19 11.38 9.72
C GLN A 167 -6.00 10.65 10.33
N THR A 168 -5.59 11.10 11.51
CA THR A 168 -4.67 10.35 12.39
C THR A 168 -5.35 10.11 13.73
N ALA A 169 -5.09 8.97 14.36
CA ALA A 169 -5.63 8.64 15.68
C ALA A 169 -4.75 7.61 16.39
N ASN A 170 -4.86 7.56 17.71
CA ASN A 170 -4.27 6.51 18.52
C ASN A 170 -5.39 5.72 19.20
N VAL A 171 -5.23 4.40 19.29
CA VAL A 171 -6.11 3.53 20.07
C VAL A 171 -5.31 2.70 21.05
N LYS A 172 -5.92 2.34 22.18
CA LYS A 172 -5.34 1.39 23.12
C LYS A 172 -5.83 -0.02 22.81
N PHE A 173 -4.89 -0.92 22.56
CA PHE A 173 -5.16 -2.31 22.22
C PHE A 173 -4.22 -3.20 23.06
N GLU A 174 -4.80 -4.12 23.85
CA GLU A 174 -4.05 -5.00 24.76
C GLU A 174 -3.05 -4.24 25.68
N GLY A 175 -3.41 -3.02 26.11
CA GLY A 175 -2.58 -2.16 26.97
C GLY A 175 -1.51 -1.33 26.24
N LYS A 176 -1.31 -1.57 24.94
CA LYS A 176 -0.33 -0.89 24.08
C LYS A 176 -1.01 0.13 23.16
N THR A 177 -0.21 1.00 22.55
CA THR A 177 -0.70 1.97 21.56
C THR A 177 -0.69 1.34 20.18
N LEU A 178 -1.75 1.55 19.40
CA LEU A 178 -1.76 1.36 17.95
C LEU A 178 -2.03 2.73 17.33
N GLU A 179 -1.17 3.15 16.41
CA GLU A 179 -1.32 4.39 15.67
C GLU A 179 -2.02 4.11 14.34
N LEU A 180 -2.95 4.97 13.98
CA LEU A 180 -3.84 4.82 12.85
C LEU A 180 -3.72 6.04 11.95
N THR A 181 -3.50 5.81 10.67
CA THR A 181 -3.54 6.86 9.63
C THR A 181 -4.53 6.46 8.55
N GLN A 182 -5.30 7.41 8.07
CA GLN A 182 -6.29 7.22 7.01
C GLN A 182 -6.23 8.38 6.02
N LYS A 183 -6.23 8.08 4.72
CA LYS A 183 -6.37 9.04 3.63
C LYS A 183 -7.50 8.63 2.67
N SER A 184 -8.52 9.47 2.54
CA SER A 184 -9.73 9.17 1.76
C SER A 184 -9.86 10.19 0.65
N THR A 185 -10.00 9.73 -0.60
CA THR A 185 -10.39 10.55 -1.74
C THR A 185 -11.88 10.32 -2.01
N VAL A 186 -12.68 11.37 -1.86
CA VAL A 186 -14.13 11.37 -2.14
C VAL A 186 -14.39 12.12 -3.44
N PHE A 187 -14.97 11.46 -4.43
CA PHE A 187 -15.41 12.08 -5.68
C PHE A 187 -16.81 12.66 -5.53
N LEU A 188 -16.97 13.94 -5.90
CA LEU A 188 -18.22 14.68 -5.68
C LEU A 188 -19.31 14.34 -6.70
N SER A 189 -18.95 13.75 -7.84
CA SER A 189 -19.88 13.39 -8.91
C SER A 189 -20.83 12.26 -8.52
N ASP A 190 -20.32 11.22 -7.88
CA ASP A 190 -21.07 10.01 -7.55
C ASP A 190 -21.01 9.63 -6.06
N GLY A 191 -19.99 10.10 -5.33
CA GLY A 191 -19.72 9.72 -3.95
C GLY A 191 -18.78 8.51 -3.82
N THR A 192 -18.05 8.14 -4.86
CA THR A 192 -16.98 7.12 -4.79
C THR A 192 -15.91 7.55 -3.80
N ILE A 193 -15.54 6.63 -2.89
CA ILE A 193 -14.51 6.82 -1.87
C ILE A 193 -13.42 5.77 -2.07
N LYS A 194 -12.17 6.22 -2.27
CA LYS A 194 -10.98 5.38 -2.08
C LYS A 194 -10.36 5.74 -0.73
N THR A 195 -10.20 4.78 0.16
CA THR A 195 -9.57 4.98 1.46
C THR A 195 -8.33 4.11 1.61
N GLU A 196 -7.20 4.74 1.94
CA GLU A 196 -5.92 4.10 2.27
C GLU A 196 -5.72 4.19 3.79
N PHE A 197 -5.42 3.06 4.43
CA PHE A 197 -5.15 2.94 5.86
C PHE A 197 -3.70 2.56 6.10
N THR A 198 -3.14 3.00 7.23
CA THR A 198 -1.89 2.50 7.80
C THR A 198 -2.07 2.25 9.29
N PHE A 199 -1.66 1.07 9.76
CA PHE A 199 -1.69 0.65 11.16
C PHE A 199 -0.26 0.46 11.66
N ASN A 200 0.18 1.27 12.62
CA ASN A 200 1.57 1.25 13.12
C ASN A 200 1.62 0.82 14.59
N ASN A 201 2.53 -0.10 14.92
CA ASN A 201 2.92 -0.36 16.31
C ASN A 201 4.12 0.54 16.67
N PRO A 202 3.93 1.69 17.35
CA PRO A 202 5.02 2.63 17.60
C PRO A 202 6.02 2.16 18.66
N SER A 203 5.77 1.03 19.33
CA SER A 203 6.58 0.57 20.46
C SER A 203 8.01 0.28 20.03
N ALA A 204 8.96 0.43 20.96
CA ALA A 204 10.31 -0.10 20.79
C ALA A 204 10.34 -1.63 20.94
N ALA A 205 11.20 -2.31 20.19
CA ALA A 205 11.50 -3.73 20.38
C ALA A 205 12.56 -3.88 21.47
N LEU A 206 12.64 -5.06 22.10
CA LEU A 206 13.66 -5.34 23.11
C LEU A 206 14.99 -5.81 22.51
N HIS A 207 14.94 -6.45 21.33
CA HIS A 207 16.05 -6.95 20.52
C HIS A 207 17.31 -7.41 21.30
N PRO A 208 17.20 -8.40 22.21
CA PRO A 208 18.34 -8.87 23.00
C PRO A 208 19.46 -9.33 22.07
N ASN A 209 20.69 -8.86 22.35
CA ASN A 209 21.88 -9.11 21.53
C ASN A 209 21.76 -8.62 20.07
N GLY A 210 20.81 -7.73 19.74
CA GLY A 210 20.57 -7.28 18.37
C GLY A 210 19.84 -8.30 17.50
N GLN A 211 19.03 -9.18 18.10
CA GLN A 211 18.23 -10.20 17.42
C GLN A 211 16.75 -9.81 17.46
N TRP A 212 16.05 -9.93 16.33
CA TRP A 212 14.76 -9.30 16.08
C TRP A 212 13.64 -10.31 15.82
N ASP A 213 13.65 -11.38 16.62
CA ASP A 213 12.71 -12.49 16.48
C ASP A 213 11.25 -12.10 16.72
N LEU A 214 10.34 -12.77 16.01
CA LEU A 214 8.93 -12.83 16.36
C LEU A 214 8.73 -13.30 17.81
N GLY A 215 7.68 -12.80 18.45
CA GLY A 215 7.38 -13.01 19.86
C GLY A 215 7.89 -11.91 20.78
N ASP A 216 8.19 -10.72 20.26
CA ASP A 216 8.60 -9.59 21.08
C ASP A 216 7.48 -9.21 22.09
N PRO A 217 7.80 -8.98 23.38
CA PRO A 217 6.80 -8.61 24.38
C PRO A 217 6.00 -7.36 24.06
N ASN A 218 6.49 -6.47 23.18
CA ASN A 218 5.83 -5.26 22.73
C ASN A 218 5.05 -5.43 21.42
N SER A 219 5.00 -6.62 20.82
CA SER A 219 4.17 -6.92 19.65
C SER A 219 2.67 -6.79 19.93
N LEU A 220 1.88 -6.45 18.90
CA LEU A 220 0.41 -6.44 18.97
C LEU A 220 -0.13 -7.71 18.29
N LEU A 221 -0.93 -8.51 19.01
CA LEU A 221 -1.54 -9.72 18.45
C LEU A 221 -2.95 -9.43 17.93
N VAL A 222 -3.04 -9.14 16.65
CA VAL A 222 -4.26 -8.69 15.98
C VAL A 222 -5.07 -9.88 15.47
N SER A 223 -6.33 -9.98 15.90
CA SER A 223 -7.24 -10.98 15.33
C SER A 223 -7.85 -10.54 14.00
N GLU A 224 -8.40 -9.32 13.96
CA GLU A 224 -8.89 -8.65 12.76
C GLU A 224 -9.02 -7.15 13.08
N ILE A 225 -8.44 -6.29 12.24
CA ILE A 225 -8.80 -4.87 12.11
C ILE A 225 -9.62 -4.77 10.84
N GLY A 226 -10.71 -4.01 10.83
CA GLY A 226 -11.57 -3.90 9.67
C GLY A 226 -12.52 -2.73 9.68
N ILE A 227 -13.31 -2.66 8.63
CA ILE A 227 -14.41 -1.72 8.45
C ILE A 227 -15.72 -2.48 8.47
N SER A 228 -16.65 -2.07 9.32
CA SER A 228 -18.00 -2.66 9.41
C SER A 228 -19.04 -1.69 8.90
N ILE A 229 -19.87 -2.12 7.95
CA ILE A 229 -20.97 -1.33 7.39
C ILE A 229 -22.28 -1.87 7.95
N ASN A 230 -23.17 -0.99 8.42
CA ASN A 230 -24.46 -1.29 9.07
C ASN A 230 -25.55 -1.83 8.13
N LYS A 231 -25.17 -2.64 7.13
CA LYS A 231 -26.07 -3.36 6.25
C LYS A 231 -25.51 -4.75 5.93
N PRO A 232 -26.35 -5.79 5.90
CA PRO A 232 -25.95 -7.07 5.32
C PRO A 232 -25.72 -6.92 3.81
N ALA A 233 -24.74 -7.63 3.28
CA ALA A 233 -24.52 -7.77 1.85
C ALA A 233 -25.75 -8.40 1.19
N SER A 234 -26.23 -7.81 0.10
CA SER A 234 -27.26 -8.44 -0.73
C SER A 234 -26.64 -9.46 -1.68
N THR A 235 -25.43 -9.19 -2.16
CA THR A 235 -24.72 -10.06 -3.09
C THR A 235 -23.22 -9.94 -2.87
N ILE A 236 -22.49 -11.04 -3.01
CA ILE A 236 -21.03 -11.04 -3.08
C ILE A 236 -20.65 -11.61 -4.45
N LYS A 237 -19.99 -10.79 -5.26
CA LYS A 237 -19.39 -11.23 -6.53
C LYS A 237 -17.92 -11.50 -6.27
N THR A 238 -17.39 -12.61 -6.73
CA THR A 238 -15.98 -12.92 -6.54
C THR A 238 -15.40 -13.56 -7.79
N SER A 239 -14.25 -13.05 -8.22
CA SER A 239 -13.37 -13.80 -9.11
C SER A 239 -12.62 -14.83 -8.25
N VAL A 240 -12.60 -16.09 -8.68
CA VAL A 240 -11.92 -17.16 -7.95
C VAL A 240 -11.05 -17.99 -8.87
N ILE A 241 -9.93 -18.47 -8.36
CA ILE A 241 -9.16 -19.56 -8.94
C ILE A 241 -9.50 -20.83 -8.16
N ASN A 242 -10.17 -21.78 -8.81
CA ASN A 242 -10.58 -23.03 -8.17
C ASN A 242 -9.39 -23.99 -7.97
N ASP A 243 -9.63 -25.14 -7.34
CA ASP A 243 -8.59 -26.17 -7.08
C ASP A 243 -7.88 -26.65 -8.38
N ASN A 244 -8.56 -26.59 -9.53
CA ASN A 244 -8.01 -26.96 -10.83
C ASN A 244 -7.22 -25.83 -11.51
N GLY A 245 -7.05 -24.67 -10.84
CA GLY A 245 -6.38 -23.50 -11.42
C GLY A 245 -7.21 -22.73 -12.44
N GLN A 246 -8.52 -22.99 -12.53
CA GLN A 246 -9.41 -22.31 -13.47
C GLN A 246 -10.00 -21.05 -12.84
N ALA A 247 -9.93 -19.93 -13.56
CA ALA A 247 -10.59 -18.69 -13.20
C ALA A 247 -12.11 -18.80 -13.45
N VAL A 248 -12.91 -18.54 -12.42
CA VAL A 248 -14.38 -18.59 -12.47
C VAL A 248 -14.95 -17.36 -11.78
N LEU A 249 -16.04 -16.81 -12.33
CA LEU A 249 -16.85 -15.82 -11.62
C LEU A 249 -17.90 -16.54 -10.78
N SER A 250 -17.92 -16.27 -9.48
CA SER A 250 -18.93 -16.77 -8.57
C SER A 250 -19.77 -15.62 -8.03
N GLU A 251 -21.09 -15.79 -8.06
CA GLU A 251 -22.04 -14.89 -7.43
C GLU A 251 -22.72 -15.61 -6.26
N ILE A 252 -22.74 -14.93 -5.12
CA ILE A 252 -23.31 -15.42 -3.88
C ILE A 252 -24.48 -14.52 -3.53
N SER A 253 -25.67 -15.09 -3.51
CA SER A 253 -26.94 -14.48 -3.11
C SER A 253 -27.68 -15.41 -2.13
N ASP A 254 -28.81 -14.93 -1.61
CA ASP A 254 -29.77 -15.73 -0.83
C ASP A 254 -29.17 -16.41 0.41
N PHE A 255 -28.56 -15.61 1.28
CA PHE A 255 -27.98 -16.05 2.56
C PHE A 255 -28.42 -15.13 3.70
N THR A 256 -28.46 -15.67 4.92
CA THR A 256 -28.64 -14.88 6.16
C THR A 256 -27.30 -14.48 6.74
N THR A 257 -26.33 -15.41 6.70
CA THR A 257 -24.93 -15.14 7.03
C THR A 257 -24.01 -15.65 5.93
N CYS A 258 -22.90 -14.96 5.70
CA CYS A 258 -21.88 -15.40 4.76
C CYS A 258 -20.49 -15.04 5.26
N SER A 259 -19.52 -15.93 5.03
CA SER A 259 -18.11 -15.64 5.22
C SER A 259 -17.31 -16.04 3.99
N VAL A 260 -16.54 -15.11 3.45
CA VAL A 260 -15.51 -15.37 2.43
C VAL A 260 -14.17 -15.13 3.10
N VAL A 261 -13.33 -16.15 3.19
CA VAL A 261 -12.00 -16.04 3.81
C VAL A 261 -10.92 -16.53 2.85
N GLN A 262 -9.80 -15.83 2.80
CA GLN A 262 -8.54 -16.31 2.22
C GLN A 262 -7.56 -16.53 3.38
N LEU A 263 -7.03 -17.74 3.51
CA LEU A 263 -6.17 -18.14 4.64
C LEU A 263 -4.71 -18.40 4.25
N ALA A 264 -4.42 -18.67 2.99
CA ALA A 264 -3.07 -18.82 2.42
C ALA A 264 -3.04 -18.38 0.96
N SER A 265 -1.90 -18.41 0.27
CA SER A 265 -1.76 -17.92 -1.12
C SER A 265 -2.51 -18.74 -2.18
N GLY A 266 -2.81 -20.02 -1.91
CA GLY A 266 -3.28 -20.97 -2.94
C GLY A 266 -2.16 -21.60 -3.77
N GLU A 267 -0.89 -21.23 -3.52
CA GLU A 267 0.28 -21.75 -4.23
C GLU A 267 0.80 -23.04 -3.59
N LYS A 268 1.74 -23.70 -4.29
CA LYS A 268 2.29 -25.00 -3.87
C LYS A 268 2.99 -24.93 -2.51
N ASN A 269 3.73 -23.85 -2.26
CA ASN A 269 4.65 -23.72 -1.11
C ASN A 269 4.07 -22.86 0.02
N TYR A 270 2.74 -22.77 0.10
CA TYR A 270 2.01 -21.96 1.09
C TYR A 270 2.33 -22.26 2.56
N ASP A 271 2.90 -23.44 2.84
CA ASP A 271 3.27 -23.94 4.16
C ASP A 271 4.80 -23.99 4.36
N CYS A 272 5.55 -23.19 3.59
CA CYS A 272 7.00 -23.08 3.74
C CYS A 272 7.42 -22.20 4.93
N ALA A 273 8.74 -22.19 5.20
CA ALA A 273 9.35 -21.50 6.34
C ALA A 273 9.21 -19.97 6.33
N ASN A 274 8.67 -19.37 5.26
CA ASN A 274 8.43 -17.93 5.22
C ASN A 274 7.34 -17.52 6.22
N HIS A 275 6.40 -18.43 6.48
CA HIS A 275 5.22 -18.20 7.32
C HIS A 275 5.40 -18.63 8.78
N VAL A 276 6.64 -18.74 9.27
CA VAL A 276 6.88 -19.11 10.68
C VAL A 276 6.27 -18.10 11.64
N ASP A 277 5.74 -18.61 12.76
CA ASP A 277 5.25 -17.80 13.87
C ASP A 277 6.33 -17.59 14.94
N ALA A 278 5.97 -16.89 16.03
CA ALA A 278 6.86 -16.65 17.18
C ALA A 278 7.43 -17.91 17.84
N SER A 279 6.77 -19.06 17.66
CA SER A 279 7.24 -20.35 18.16
C SER A 279 8.19 -21.08 17.21
N GLY A 280 8.44 -20.50 16.03
CA GLY A 280 9.30 -21.04 14.98
C GLY A 280 8.61 -22.12 14.14
N ASN A 281 7.28 -22.23 14.24
CA ASN A 281 6.49 -23.23 13.52
C ASN A 281 5.69 -22.56 12.41
N VAL A 282 5.49 -23.27 11.30
CA VAL A 282 4.57 -22.82 10.25
C VAL A 282 3.13 -23.20 10.64
N PRO A 283 2.19 -22.24 10.79
CA PRO A 283 0.82 -22.53 11.17
C PRO A 283 0.13 -23.46 10.16
N GLN A 284 -0.58 -24.46 10.67
CA GLN A 284 -1.40 -25.34 9.83
C GLN A 284 -2.68 -24.60 9.42
N VAL A 285 -2.74 -24.16 8.16
CA VAL A 285 -3.88 -23.41 7.59
C VAL A 285 -4.44 -24.12 6.36
N PHE A 286 -5.69 -23.82 6.01
CA PHE A 286 -6.24 -24.26 4.73
C PHE A 286 -5.57 -23.49 3.59
N ASN A 287 -5.04 -24.20 2.58
CA ASN A 287 -4.43 -23.55 1.42
C ASN A 287 -5.49 -22.91 0.50
N GLY A 288 -5.64 -21.60 0.63
CA GLY A 288 -6.46 -20.79 -0.26
C GLY A 288 -7.71 -20.22 0.40
N TYR A 289 -8.82 -20.19 -0.33
CA TYR A 289 -10.08 -19.58 0.13
C TYR A 289 -11.14 -20.59 0.54
N GLN A 290 -12.01 -20.16 1.45
CA GLN A 290 -13.23 -20.87 1.83
C GLN A 290 -14.42 -19.90 1.84
N ILE A 291 -15.58 -20.39 1.40
CA ILE A 291 -16.84 -19.66 1.41
C ILE A 291 -17.85 -20.48 2.19
N ALA A 292 -18.42 -19.88 3.22
CA ALA A 292 -19.54 -20.46 3.97
C ALA A 292 -20.79 -19.58 3.85
N ARG A 293 -21.95 -20.23 3.68
CA ARG A 293 -23.28 -19.61 3.68
C ARG A 293 -24.10 -20.27 4.78
N ASP A 294 -24.69 -19.47 5.66
CA ASP A 294 -25.51 -19.94 6.78
C ASP A 294 -24.80 -21.04 7.59
N ASN A 295 -23.50 -20.81 7.86
CA ASN A 295 -22.57 -21.72 8.56
C ASN A 295 -22.24 -23.03 7.84
N ASN A 296 -22.66 -23.22 6.59
CA ASN A 296 -22.29 -24.37 5.76
C ASN A 296 -21.25 -23.95 4.73
N GLN A 297 -20.13 -24.68 4.65
CA GLN A 297 -19.14 -24.44 3.61
C GLN A 297 -19.72 -24.79 2.24
N THR A 298 -19.80 -23.81 1.34
CA THR A 298 -20.37 -23.96 -0.01
C THR A 298 -19.33 -23.99 -1.12
N ALA A 299 -18.16 -23.40 -0.90
CA ALA A 299 -17.07 -23.41 -1.88
C ALA A 299 -15.70 -23.32 -1.22
N LYS A 300 -14.68 -23.76 -1.94
CA LYS A 300 -13.26 -23.60 -1.62
C LYS A 300 -12.43 -23.56 -2.91
N GLY A 301 -11.22 -23.04 -2.83
CA GLY A 301 -10.29 -22.99 -3.97
C GLY A 301 -8.97 -22.33 -3.59
N LYS A 302 -8.18 -21.94 -4.59
CA LYS A 302 -6.85 -21.37 -4.41
C LYS A 302 -6.88 -19.89 -4.05
N GLN A 303 -7.49 -19.04 -4.86
CA GLN A 303 -7.44 -17.58 -4.70
C GLN A 303 -8.82 -16.98 -4.90
N CYS A 304 -9.18 -15.94 -4.13
CA CYS A 304 -10.40 -15.17 -4.36
C CYS A 304 -10.17 -13.66 -4.30
N THR A 305 -10.91 -12.92 -5.12
CA THR A 305 -10.95 -11.45 -5.11
C THR A 305 -12.41 -11.01 -5.08
N PRO A 306 -12.98 -10.80 -3.89
CA PRO A 306 -14.38 -10.47 -3.71
C PRO A 306 -14.68 -8.98 -3.88
N THR A 307 -15.86 -8.68 -4.42
CA THR A 307 -16.53 -7.39 -4.46
C THR A 307 -17.93 -7.56 -3.91
N VAL A 308 -18.27 -6.79 -2.88
CA VAL A 308 -19.53 -6.91 -2.16
C VAL A 308 -20.49 -5.83 -2.60
N LEU A 309 -21.73 -6.23 -2.91
CA LEU A 309 -22.84 -5.35 -3.18
C LEU A 309 -23.74 -5.26 -1.95
N LEU A 310 -23.90 -4.03 -1.45
CA LEU A 310 -24.84 -3.66 -0.40
C LEU A 310 -26.02 -2.94 -1.05
N SER A 311 -27.24 -3.33 -0.68
CA SER A 311 -28.47 -2.68 -1.15
C SER A 311 -29.13 -1.88 -0.04
N GLY A 312 -29.52 -0.65 -0.33
CA GLY A 312 -30.25 0.21 0.59
C GLY A 312 -31.72 -0.20 0.79
N GLN A 313 -32.43 0.50 1.67
CA GLN A 313 -33.87 0.32 1.91
C GLN A 313 -34.68 0.62 0.65
N HIS A 314 -34.20 1.57 -0.16
CA HIS A 314 -34.68 1.81 -1.51
C HIS A 314 -33.72 1.09 -2.48
N SER A 315 -34.24 0.12 -3.25
CA SER A 315 -33.47 -0.73 -4.18
C SER A 315 -32.68 0.02 -5.27
N LYS A 316 -32.76 1.35 -5.32
CA LYS A 316 -32.01 2.23 -6.22
C LYS A 316 -30.67 2.71 -5.64
N ILE A 317 -30.44 2.59 -4.34
CA ILE A 317 -29.16 2.97 -3.71
C ILE A 317 -28.37 1.70 -3.43
N THR A 318 -27.22 1.58 -4.07
CA THR A 318 -26.29 0.46 -3.89
C THR A 318 -24.90 0.96 -3.55
N LEU A 319 -24.14 0.16 -2.81
CA LEU A 319 -22.70 0.36 -2.63
C LEU A 319 -21.94 -0.92 -3.00
N PHE A 320 -20.90 -0.75 -3.80
CA PHE A 320 -19.86 -1.73 -4.08
C PHE A 320 -18.69 -1.49 -3.14
N VAL A 321 -18.22 -2.56 -2.52
CA VAL A 321 -17.09 -2.53 -1.60
C VAL A 321 -16.07 -3.58 -1.99
N SER A 322 -14.82 -3.16 -2.18
CA SER A 322 -13.70 -4.04 -2.53
C SER A 322 -12.47 -3.65 -1.70
N VAL A 323 -11.72 -4.67 -1.27
CA VAL A 323 -10.48 -4.50 -0.52
C VAL A 323 -9.33 -4.88 -1.42
N ASP A 324 -8.28 -4.06 -1.45
CA ASP A 324 -7.11 -4.32 -2.27
C ASP A 324 -6.37 -5.60 -1.85
N LYS A 325 -5.69 -6.20 -2.84
CA LYS A 325 -4.78 -7.34 -2.66
C LYS A 325 -5.35 -8.43 -1.74
N PHE A 326 -6.64 -8.75 -1.91
CA PHE A 326 -7.41 -9.57 -0.96
C PHE A 326 -6.73 -10.92 -0.68
N TRP A 327 -6.39 -11.66 -1.73
CA TRP A 327 -5.73 -12.95 -1.55
C TRP A 327 -4.23 -12.80 -1.29
N GLN A 328 -3.58 -11.81 -1.90
CA GLN A 328 -2.14 -11.62 -1.79
C GLN A 328 -1.71 -11.24 -0.37
N LYS A 329 -2.49 -10.43 0.34
CA LYS A 329 -2.22 -10.01 1.72
C LYS A 329 -3.03 -10.82 2.75
N PHE A 330 -3.16 -12.12 2.53
CA PHE A 330 -3.83 -13.01 3.48
C PHE A 330 -3.18 -12.96 4.89
N PRO A 331 -3.90 -13.32 5.96
CA PRO A 331 -5.29 -13.73 5.98
C PRO A 331 -6.24 -12.54 5.76
N SER A 332 -7.31 -12.77 4.98
CA SER A 332 -8.33 -11.77 4.66
C SER A 332 -9.72 -12.38 4.75
N ALA A 333 -10.71 -11.58 5.15
CA ALA A 333 -12.10 -11.99 5.31
C ALA A 333 -13.11 -10.91 4.92
N ILE A 334 -14.25 -11.38 4.44
CA ILE A 334 -15.52 -10.64 4.39
C ILE A 334 -16.52 -11.45 5.19
N ARG A 335 -17.13 -10.82 6.19
CA ARG A 335 -18.13 -11.44 7.07
C ARG A 335 -19.44 -10.68 7.00
N VAL A 336 -20.52 -11.39 6.79
CA VAL A 336 -21.87 -10.85 6.71
C VAL A 336 -22.73 -11.54 7.75
N ASP A 337 -23.33 -10.75 8.64
CA ASP A 337 -24.36 -11.18 9.57
C ASP A 337 -25.71 -10.51 9.23
N SER A 338 -26.73 -10.75 10.05
CA SER A 338 -28.09 -10.20 9.84
C SER A 338 -28.18 -8.67 9.78
N LYS A 339 -27.16 -7.94 10.22
CA LYS A 339 -27.14 -6.49 10.37
C LYS A 339 -25.94 -5.82 9.69
N HIS A 340 -24.79 -6.48 9.62
CA HIS A 340 -23.55 -5.85 9.19
C HIS A 340 -22.80 -6.67 8.14
N SER A 341 -22.00 -5.96 7.35
CA SER A 341 -20.93 -6.53 6.53
C SER A 341 -19.60 -5.97 6.99
N THR A 342 -18.66 -6.83 7.35
CA THR A 342 -17.34 -6.48 7.87
C THR A 342 -16.27 -6.92 6.89
N PHE A 343 -15.35 -6.01 6.60
CA PHE A 343 -14.26 -6.15 5.64
C PHE A 343 -12.94 -6.08 6.40
N SER A 344 -12.17 -7.16 6.39
CA SER A 344 -10.87 -7.20 7.06
C SER A 344 -9.86 -6.31 6.35
N LEU A 345 -9.09 -5.55 7.12
CA LEU A 345 -7.93 -4.80 6.64
C LEU A 345 -6.60 -5.40 7.14
N LEU A 346 -6.55 -5.97 8.33
CA LEU A 346 -5.39 -6.72 8.83
C LEU A 346 -5.85 -7.88 9.69
N GLY A 347 -5.36 -9.09 9.43
CA GLY A 347 -5.86 -10.30 10.09
C GLY A 347 -7.25 -10.71 9.59
N ALA A 348 -7.75 -11.84 10.07
CA ALA A 348 -9.09 -12.33 9.75
C ALA A 348 -9.65 -13.17 10.88
N VAL A 349 -10.94 -12.99 11.20
CA VAL A 349 -11.61 -13.89 12.15
C VAL A 349 -11.66 -15.31 11.59
N GLY A 350 -11.18 -16.26 12.39
CA GLY A 350 -11.06 -17.68 12.00
C GLY A 350 -9.64 -18.07 11.56
N ALA A 351 -8.73 -17.11 11.39
CA ALA A 351 -7.29 -17.36 11.25
C ALA A 351 -6.57 -17.22 12.60
N SER A 352 -5.31 -17.65 12.64
CA SER A 352 -4.40 -17.29 13.73
C SER A 352 -4.25 -15.77 13.81
N LYS A 353 -4.04 -15.25 15.03
CA LYS A 353 -3.73 -13.83 15.22
C LYS A 353 -2.45 -13.49 14.46
N VAL A 354 -2.43 -12.34 13.79
CA VAL A 354 -1.22 -11.81 13.18
C VAL A 354 -0.44 -11.01 14.22
N GLU A 355 0.88 -11.15 14.20
CA GLU A 355 1.78 -10.42 15.09
C GLU A 355 2.33 -9.19 14.35
N LEU A 356 1.88 -8.00 14.76
CA LEU A 356 2.48 -6.73 14.33
C LEU A 356 3.60 -6.37 15.31
N GLN A 357 4.85 -6.64 14.92
CA GLN A 357 6.03 -6.40 15.75
C GLN A 357 6.22 -4.91 16.06
N PRO A 358 6.96 -4.56 17.12
CA PRO A 358 7.27 -3.18 17.43
C PRO A 358 7.96 -2.50 16.24
N GLY A 359 7.51 -1.31 15.85
CA GLY A 359 7.96 -0.54 14.69
C GLY A 359 7.59 -1.11 13.32
N GLU A 360 6.81 -2.20 13.22
CA GLU A 360 6.15 -2.54 11.95
C GLU A 360 4.91 -1.68 11.78
N GLN A 361 4.59 -1.39 10.52
CA GLN A 361 3.27 -0.91 10.13
C GLN A 361 2.67 -1.82 9.04
N SER A 362 1.38 -1.65 8.76
CA SER A 362 0.72 -2.33 7.65
C SER A 362 -0.27 -1.40 6.98
N SER A 363 -0.17 -1.29 5.64
CA SER A 363 -1.05 -0.45 4.84
C SER A 363 -2.00 -1.24 3.94
N ARG A 364 -3.24 -0.75 3.81
CA ARG A 364 -4.27 -1.38 2.99
C ARG A 364 -5.32 -0.41 2.47
N SER A 365 -5.90 -0.70 1.31
CA SER A 365 -6.89 0.16 0.67
C SER A 365 -8.25 -0.50 0.52
N ILE A 366 -9.30 0.31 0.57
CA ILE A 366 -10.67 -0.09 0.31
C ILE A 366 -11.34 0.91 -0.62
N PHE A 367 -12.17 0.41 -1.54
CA PHE A 367 -13.11 1.24 -2.29
C PHE A 367 -14.52 1.07 -1.72
N ILE A 368 -15.23 2.18 -1.55
CA ILE A 368 -16.67 2.21 -1.27
C ILE A 368 -17.31 3.13 -2.31
N SER A 369 -18.11 2.58 -3.21
CA SER A 369 -18.54 3.28 -4.42
C SER A 369 -19.96 2.92 -4.84
N PRO A 370 -20.73 3.82 -5.48
CA PRO A 370 -22.07 3.48 -5.98
C PRO A 370 -22.07 2.47 -7.14
N THR A 371 -20.93 2.33 -7.79
CA THR A 371 -20.68 1.48 -8.98
C THR A 371 -19.45 0.63 -8.76
N ASP A 372 -19.27 -0.44 -9.53
CA ASP A 372 -18.05 -1.23 -9.47
C ASP A 372 -16.85 -0.48 -10.07
N VAL A 373 -15.83 -0.20 -9.24
CA VAL A 373 -14.64 0.60 -9.59
C VAL A 373 -13.40 -0.29 -9.59
N VAL A 374 -12.54 -0.12 -10.60
CA VAL A 374 -11.23 -0.77 -10.70
C VAL A 374 -10.11 0.27 -10.82
N GLU A 375 -8.87 -0.09 -10.51
CA GLU A 375 -7.73 0.78 -10.81
C GLU A 375 -7.28 0.60 -12.26
N ALA A 376 -7.09 1.70 -13.00
CA ALA A 376 -6.56 1.65 -14.36
C ALA A 376 -5.08 1.30 -14.37
N HIS A 377 -4.65 0.55 -15.39
CA HIS A 377 -3.24 0.50 -15.74
C HIS A 377 -2.83 1.82 -16.40
N VAL A 378 -1.77 2.44 -15.89
CA VAL A 378 -1.27 3.72 -16.38
C VAL A 378 0.01 3.48 -17.18
N THR A 379 0.12 4.06 -18.37
CA THR A 379 1.36 4.07 -19.14
C THR A 379 1.78 5.50 -19.41
N LEU A 380 2.92 5.93 -18.87
CA LEU A 380 3.47 7.25 -19.13
C LEU A 380 3.97 7.38 -20.58
N CYS A 381 3.81 8.57 -21.16
CA CYS A 381 4.44 8.86 -22.45
C CYS A 381 5.95 9.06 -22.24
N LYS A 382 6.75 8.07 -22.69
CA LYS A 382 8.22 8.10 -22.63
C LYS A 382 8.82 9.43 -23.09
N GLN A 383 8.35 9.96 -24.23
CA GLN A 383 8.87 11.22 -24.78
C GLN A 383 8.60 12.42 -23.86
N SER A 384 7.39 12.49 -23.27
CA SER A 384 7.03 13.56 -22.33
C SER A 384 7.89 13.50 -21.07
N VAL A 385 8.13 12.28 -20.54
CA VAL A 385 8.99 12.08 -19.38
C VAL A 385 10.45 12.44 -19.68
N ILE A 386 11.03 11.96 -20.79
CA ILE A 386 12.41 12.30 -21.19
C ILE A 386 12.58 13.81 -21.37
N THR A 387 11.62 14.46 -22.03
CA THR A 387 11.68 15.90 -22.31
C THR A 387 11.60 16.73 -21.02
N SER A 388 10.95 16.23 -19.98
CA SER A 388 10.86 16.91 -18.68
C SER A 388 12.22 17.13 -18.00
N ASN A 389 13.20 16.24 -18.23
CA ASN A 389 14.44 16.17 -17.47
C ASN A 389 14.26 16.14 -15.93
N ALA A 390 13.07 15.77 -15.43
CA ALA A 390 12.75 15.79 -14.01
C ALA A 390 13.31 14.59 -13.24
N ILE A 391 13.64 13.50 -13.95
CA ILE A 391 14.16 12.25 -13.41
C ILE A 391 15.65 12.15 -13.76
N PRO A 392 16.56 12.25 -12.78
CA PRO A 392 17.99 12.07 -13.01
C PRO A 392 18.29 10.69 -13.58
N PHE A 393 19.31 10.57 -14.45
CA PHE A 393 19.82 9.31 -14.98
C PHE A 393 18.81 8.42 -15.73
N LEU A 394 17.62 8.92 -16.07
CA LEU A 394 16.67 8.17 -16.88
C LEU A 394 17.27 7.83 -18.27
N PRO A 395 17.27 6.56 -18.69
CA PRO A 395 17.78 6.18 -20.01
C PRO A 395 17.05 6.89 -21.15
N ARG A 396 17.81 7.54 -22.04
CA ARG A 396 17.26 8.28 -23.19
C ARG A 396 17.26 7.46 -24.48
N GLU A 397 18.25 6.60 -24.63
CA GLU A 397 18.43 5.73 -25.80
C GLU A 397 17.96 4.32 -25.46
N GLU A 398 17.57 3.56 -26.48
CA GLU A 398 17.29 2.15 -26.32
C GLU A 398 18.61 1.40 -26.05
N CYS A 399 18.57 0.47 -25.10
CA CYS A 399 19.71 -0.40 -24.84
C CYS A 399 19.91 -1.37 -26.02
N THR A 400 21.08 -2.01 -26.10
CA THR A 400 21.26 -3.09 -27.08
C THR A 400 20.31 -4.24 -26.78
N ASP A 401 19.92 -4.98 -27.82
CA ASP A 401 18.99 -6.11 -27.70
C ASP A 401 19.43 -7.11 -26.62
N ALA A 402 20.73 -7.43 -26.57
CA ALA A 402 21.29 -8.37 -25.59
C ALA A 402 21.10 -7.94 -24.11
N PHE A 403 21.24 -6.65 -23.81
CA PHE A 403 21.01 -6.15 -22.44
C PHE A 403 19.51 -6.11 -22.12
N ASN A 404 18.67 -5.71 -23.09
CA ASN A 404 17.21 -5.73 -22.91
C ASN A 404 16.68 -7.16 -22.69
N GLU A 405 17.22 -8.15 -23.40
CA GLU A 405 16.93 -9.57 -23.20
C GLU A 405 17.31 -10.02 -21.79
N MET A 406 18.50 -9.65 -21.30
CA MET A 406 18.94 -9.96 -19.94
C MET A 406 18.03 -9.31 -18.88
N ILE A 407 17.70 -8.02 -19.03
CA ILE A 407 16.82 -7.30 -18.10
C ILE A 407 15.41 -7.90 -18.11
N SER A 408 14.90 -8.29 -19.28
CA SER A 408 13.56 -8.87 -19.43
C SER A 408 13.39 -10.20 -18.67
N GLN A 409 14.48 -10.91 -18.35
CA GLN A 409 14.41 -12.10 -17.49
C GLN A 409 13.92 -11.78 -16.08
N GLY A 410 14.04 -10.52 -15.61
CA GLY A 410 13.47 -10.10 -14.33
C GLY A 410 11.94 -10.18 -14.27
N ILE A 411 11.24 -10.15 -15.41
CA ILE A 411 9.77 -10.25 -15.49
C ILE A 411 9.26 -11.37 -16.41
N THR A 412 10.16 -12.15 -17.02
CA THR A 412 9.79 -13.27 -17.90
C THR A 412 10.53 -14.54 -17.53
N GLY A 413 9.86 -15.68 -17.67
CA GLY A 413 10.44 -17.00 -17.41
C GLY A 413 10.62 -17.33 -15.92
N GLU A 414 11.30 -18.45 -15.69
CA GLU A 414 11.46 -19.09 -14.37
C GLU A 414 12.46 -18.37 -13.45
N HIS A 415 13.17 -17.36 -13.96
CA HIS A 415 14.08 -16.52 -13.17
C HIS A 415 13.50 -15.15 -12.83
N SER A 416 12.26 -14.88 -13.25
CA SER A 416 11.58 -13.62 -12.96
C SER A 416 11.28 -13.45 -11.48
N PHE A 417 11.20 -12.20 -11.03
CA PHE A 417 10.81 -11.89 -9.66
C PHE A 417 9.40 -12.39 -9.32
N PHE A 418 8.50 -12.51 -10.31
CA PHE A 418 7.19 -13.15 -10.12
C PHE A 418 7.31 -14.65 -9.83
N TYR A 419 8.18 -15.37 -10.55
CA TYR A 419 8.41 -16.79 -10.27
C TYR A 419 9.07 -16.97 -8.91
N LYS A 420 10.07 -16.14 -8.59
CA LYS A 420 10.75 -16.16 -7.29
C LYS A 420 9.80 -15.89 -6.12
N ARG A 421 8.83 -14.97 -6.28
CA ARG A 421 7.75 -14.72 -5.32
C ARG A 421 6.95 -15.99 -5.03
N ILE A 422 6.60 -16.77 -6.06
CA ILE A 422 5.88 -18.05 -5.89
C ILE A 422 6.78 -19.13 -5.25
N ALA A 423 8.08 -19.13 -5.54
CA ALA A 423 9.01 -20.18 -5.11
C ALA A 423 9.14 -20.32 -3.58
N ILE A 424 9.07 -19.20 -2.85
CA ILE A 424 9.09 -19.19 -1.37
C ILE A 424 7.79 -18.66 -0.77
N ASP A 425 6.72 -18.65 -1.56
CA ASP A 425 5.41 -18.12 -1.16
C ASP A 425 5.48 -16.74 -0.50
N GLU A 426 6.13 -15.78 -1.18
CA GLU A 426 6.32 -14.39 -0.75
C GLU A 426 5.00 -13.60 -0.89
N PHE A 427 3.99 -14.09 -0.17
CA PHE A 427 2.63 -13.61 -0.06
C PHE A 427 2.26 -13.54 1.43
N GLY A 428 1.09 -12.98 1.72
CA GLY A 428 0.65 -12.72 3.09
C GLY A 428 0.92 -11.28 3.51
N TRP A 429 0.23 -10.83 4.55
CA TRP A 429 0.19 -9.42 4.95
C TRP A 429 1.57 -8.82 5.25
N ARG A 430 2.52 -9.63 5.74
CA ARG A 430 3.89 -9.22 6.07
C ARG A 430 4.82 -9.33 4.86
N HIS A 431 4.75 -10.41 4.08
CA HIS A 431 5.77 -10.74 3.07
C HIS A 431 5.47 -10.13 1.70
N PHE A 432 4.18 -9.96 1.36
CA PHE A 432 3.80 -9.59 0.01
C PHE A 432 4.45 -8.26 -0.44
N GLY A 433 5.30 -8.38 -1.45
CA GLY A 433 5.97 -7.28 -2.14
C GLY A 433 7.49 -7.37 -2.12
N GLU A 434 8.07 -8.07 -1.15
CA GLU A 434 9.52 -8.26 -1.06
C GLU A 434 10.09 -9.12 -2.21
N LEU A 435 11.42 -9.08 -2.37
CA LEU A 435 12.14 -9.87 -3.35
C LEU A 435 12.91 -11.00 -2.65
N TYR A 436 12.74 -12.22 -3.14
CA TYR A 436 13.50 -13.37 -2.69
C TYR A 436 14.99 -13.24 -3.08
N ALA A 437 15.87 -13.20 -2.07
CA ALA A 437 17.32 -13.20 -2.20
C ALA A 437 17.91 -14.60 -2.44
N ASP A 438 17.44 -15.29 -3.48
CA ASP A 438 17.80 -16.68 -3.82
C ASP A 438 19.31 -16.98 -3.93
N HIS A 439 20.14 -15.98 -4.19
CA HIS A 439 21.60 -16.10 -4.19
C HIS A 439 22.21 -16.41 -2.82
N GLU A 440 21.54 -16.04 -1.72
CA GLU A 440 21.99 -16.34 -0.35
C GLU A 440 21.98 -17.84 -0.05
N LYS A 441 21.21 -18.62 -0.83
CA LYS A 441 21.20 -20.08 -0.77
C LYS A 441 22.51 -20.74 -1.23
N ALA A 442 23.50 -19.98 -1.72
CA ALA A 442 24.72 -20.53 -2.34
C ALA A 442 25.48 -21.58 -1.49
N LEU A 443 25.50 -21.44 -0.16
CA LEU A 443 26.15 -22.40 0.74
C LEU A 443 25.24 -23.56 1.17
N GLN A 444 23.95 -23.49 0.87
CA GLN A 444 22.93 -24.50 1.19
C GLN A 444 22.01 -24.80 0.00
N PRO A 445 22.55 -25.20 -1.18
CA PRO A 445 21.78 -25.36 -2.42
C PRO A 445 20.67 -26.44 -2.33
N GLU A 446 20.78 -27.37 -1.38
CA GLU A 446 19.82 -28.45 -1.17
C GLU A 446 18.60 -28.02 -0.31
N THR A 447 18.64 -26.86 0.34
CA THR A 447 17.53 -26.37 1.17
C THR A 447 16.37 -25.91 0.30
N GLU A 448 15.29 -26.68 0.20
CA GLU A 448 14.18 -26.45 -0.76
C GLU A 448 13.62 -25.01 -0.70
N HIS A 449 13.24 -24.55 0.50
CA HIS A 449 12.69 -23.20 0.74
C HIS A 449 13.63 -22.38 1.63
N PHE A 450 14.83 -22.06 1.13
CA PHE A 450 15.75 -21.18 1.83
C PHE A 450 15.18 -19.75 1.83
N VAL A 451 14.62 -19.28 2.95
CA VAL A 451 13.97 -17.96 3.00
C VAL A 451 14.99 -16.87 3.27
N SER A 452 15.07 -15.89 2.38
CA SER A 452 15.92 -14.71 2.50
C SER A 452 15.37 -13.55 1.67
N HIS A 453 15.58 -12.33 2.12
CA HIS A 453 14.94 -11.12 1.59
C HIS A 453 16.00 -10.07 1.25
N TYR A 454 15.76 -9.24 0.23
CA TYR A 454 16.67 -8.17 -0.17
C TYR A 454 16.51 -6.90 0.66
N ASN A 455 15.32 -6.63 1.22
CA ASN A 455 14.99 -5.41 1.95
C ASN A 455 15.39 -4.14 1.17
N ASN A 456 15.04 -4.11 -0.11
CA ASN A 456 15.42 -3.06 -1.07
C ASN A 456 16.93 -2.78 -1.21
N GLN A 457 17.81 -3.73 -0.87
CA GLN A 457 19.24 -3.55 -1.07
C GLN A 457 19.56 -3.27 -2.55
N TYR A 458 20.35 -2.21 -2.80
CA TYR A 458 20.68 -1.67 -4.13
C TYR A 458 19.53 -0.93 -4.85
N ASP A 459 18.48 -0.54 -4.12
CA ASP A 459 17.31 0.20 -4.61
C ASP A 459 16.61 -0.42 -5.85
N PRO A 460 16.18 -1.71 -5.82
CA PRO A 460 15.41 -2.31 -6.91
C PRO A 460 14.15 -1.51 -7.28
N ILE A 461 13.52 -0.81 -6.33
CA ILE A 461 12.39 0.08 -6.59
C ILE A 461 12.75 1.09 -7.69
N GLN A 462 13.90 1.78 -7.57
CA GLN A 462 14.35 2.74 -8.57
C GLN A 462 14.52 2.08 -9.94
N GLY A 463 15.21 0.93 -9.98
CA GLY A 463 15.49 0.19 -11.21
C GLY A 463 14.20 -0.24 -11.93
N MET A 464 13.25 -0.81 -11.20
CA MET A 464 11.96 -1.26 -11.74
C MET A 464 11.10 -0.10 -12.22
N LEU A 465 11.06 1.03 -11.50
CA LEU A 465 10.36 2.24 -11.96
C LEU A 465 10.97 2.79 -13.25
N TYR A 466 12.30 2.77 -13.40
CA TYR A 466 12.95 3.17 -14.65
C TYR A 466 12.56 2.23 -15.80
N GLN A 467 12.55 0.92 -15.56
CA GLN A 467 12.13 -0.04 -16.58
C GLN A 467 10.68 0.19 -17.01
N TRP A 468 9.76 0.44 -16.06
CA TRP A 468 8.38 0.78 -16.39
C TRP A 468 8.26 2.06 -17.22
N ILE A 469 8.95 3.13 -16.82
CA ILE A 469 8.90 4.43 -17.54
C ILE A 469 9.43 4.29 -18.97
N VAL A 470 10.49 3.52 -19.17
CA VAL A 470 11.16 3.37 -20.47
C VAL A 470 10.43 2.39 -21.39
N SER A 471 9.93 1.27 -20.85
CA SER A 471 9.29 0.19 -21.63
C SER A 471 7.78 0.35 -21.75
N GLY A 472 7.13 0.98 -20.77
CA GLY A 472 5.68 1.00 -20.60
C GLY A 472 5.10 -0.34 -20.11
N ASP A 473 5.92 -1.35 -19.79
CA ASP A 473 5.45 -2.65 -19.35
C ASP A 473 5.02 -2.60 -17.88
N GLN A 474 3.71 -2.76 -17.66
CA GLN A 474 3.06 -2.61 -16.36
C GLN A 474 3.60 -3.58 -15.30
N ARG A 475 4.18 -4.71 -15.70
CA ARG A 475 4.73 -5.70 -14.75
C ARG A 475 5.91 -5.14 -13.95
N TRP A 476 6.69 -4.24 -14.53
CA TRP A 476 7.75 -3.55 -13.79
C TRP A 476 7.19 -2.59 -12.73
N PHE A 477 6.10 -1.89 -13.04
CA PHE A 477 5.42 -1.05 -12.05
C PHE A 477 4.78 -1.88 -10.95
N GLU A 478 4.17 -3.02 -11.29
CA GLU A 478 3.60 -3.93 -10.29
C GLU A 478 4.66 -4.37 -9.27
N LEU A 479 5.83 -4.82 -9.73
CA LEU A 479 6.93 -5.17 -8.82
C LEU A 479 7.41 -3.97 -7.99
N ALA A 480 7.56 -2.80 -8.61
CA ALA A 480 8.03 -1.60 -7.92
C ALA A 480 7.05 -1.08 -6.87
N ASP A 481 5.75 -1.04 -7.19
CA ASP A 481 4.69 -0.58 -6.29
C ASP A 481 4.49 -1.56 -5.12
N ASP A 482 4.50 -2.87 -5.41
CA ASP A 482 4.44 -3.89 -4.36
C ASP A 482 5.65 -3.78 -3.41
N LEU A 483 6.88 -3.68 -3.95
CA LEU A 483 8.11 -3.57 -3.13
C LEU A 483 8.17 -2.25 -2.35
N ALA A 484 7.84 -1.12 -2.96
CA ALA A 484 7.87 0.17 -2.28
C ALA A 484 6.88 0.24 -1.10
N LYS A 485 5.72 -0.40 -1.24
CA LYS A 485 4.74 -0.55 -0.16
C LYS A 485 5.27 -1.48 0.93
N HIS A 486 5.86 -2.62 0.57
CA HIS A 486 6.47 -3.55 1.54
C HIS A 486 7.57 -2.86 2.36
N VAL A 487 8.54 -2.23 1.70
CA VAL A 487 9.67 -1.55 2.35
C VAL A 487 9.19 -0.42 3.25
N SER A 488 8.18 0.34 2.80
CA SER A 488 7.59 1.41 3.61
C SER A 488 6.85 0.85 4.82
N ASP A 489 6.33 -0.38 4.77
CA ASP A 489 5.51 -0.95 5.85
C ASP A 489 6.33 -1.80 6.84
N ILE A 490 7.26 -2.61 6.34
CA ILE A 490 7.85 -3.74 7.07
C ILE A 490 9.35 -3.54 7.33
N ASP A 491 10.12 -3.16 6.30
CA ASP A 491 11.60 -3.11 6.41
C ASP A 491 12.14 -1.89 7.14
N ILE A 492 11.36 -0.81 7.22
CA ILE A 492 11.73 0.41 7.93
C ILE A 492 11.19 0.36 9.35
N TYR A 493 12.03 0.71 10.32
CA TYR A 493 11.69 0.64 11.73
C TYR A 493 10.94 1.88 12.22
N HIS A 494 9.60 1.83 12.23
CA HIS A 494 8.70 2.95 12.53
C HIS A 494 8.45 3.18 14.02
N THR A 495 9.52 3.48 14.76
CA THR A 495 9.43 3.91 16.16
C THR A 495 10.22 5.19 16.40
N GLN A 496 9.89 5.87 17.50
CA GLN A 496 10.68 6.95 18.10
C GLN A 496 11.00 6.64 19.58
N GLU A 497 10.68 5.43 20.04
CA GLU A 497 10.81 5.01 21.45
C GLU A 497 12.09 4.21 21.71
N ASP A 498 12.90 3.96 20.67
CA ASP A 498 14.16 3.21 20.74
C ASP A 498 15.37 4.14 20.48
N LYS A 499 16.58 3.56 20.51
CA LYS A 499 17.83 4.27 20.27
C LYS A 499 17.79 5.02 18.93
N PRO A 500 18.38 6.23 18.86
CA PRO A 500 18.42 7.02 17.63
C PRO A 500 19.07 6.30 16.45
N GLU A 501 20.01 5.38 16.72
CA GLU A 501 20.69 4.59 15.69
C GLU A 501 19.78 3.53 15.03
N TYR A 502 18.62 3.22 15.62
CA TYR A 502 17.66 2.28 15.05
C TYR A 502 16.38 2.99 14.55
N SER A 503 15.85 3.92 15.34
CA SER A 503 14.56 4.59 15.08
C SER A 503 14.53 5.28 13.71
N GLY A 504 13.69 4.78 12.80
CA GLY A 504 13.55 5.28 11.41
C GLY A 504 14.51 4.65 10.40
N GLY A 505 15.31 3.67 10.82
CA GLY A 505 16.28 2.99 9.96
C GLY A 505 15.72 1.83 9.16
N LEU A 506 16.33 1.55 8.02
CA LEU A 506 16.03 0.41 7.16
C LEU A 506 16.86 -0.80 7.62
N PHE A 507 16.20 -1.94 7.84
CA PHE A 507 16.87 -3.21 8.14
C PHE A 507 17.69 -3.71 6.93
N TRP A 508 18.80 -4.39 7.21
CA TRP A 508 19.55 -5.07 6.16
C TRP A 508 18.74 -6.23 5.55
N HIS A 509 19.13 -6.63 4.35
CA HIS A 509 18.73 -7.93 3.80
C HIS A 509 18.96 -9.06 4.83
N THR A 510 18.34 -10.21 4.63
CA THR A 510 18.61 -11.38 5.49
C THR A 510 20.11 -11.66 5.55
N ASP A 511 20.64 -11.95 6.74
CA ASP A 511 22.08 -12.12 6.93
C ASP A 511 22.66 -13.18 5.98
N HIS A 512 23.92 -12.99 5.61
CA HIS A 512 24.53 -13.73 4.51
C HIS A 512 24.56 -15.23 4.76
N TYR A 513 24.14 -15.99 3.75
CA TYR A 513 24.17 -17.44 3.73
C TYR A 513 23.37 -18.15 4.84
N VAL A 514 22.47 -17.42 5.52
CA VAL A 514 21.53 -17.98 6.49
C VAL A 514 20.08 -17.65 6.14
N GLN A 515 19.16 -18.42 6.70
CA GLN A 515 17.74 -18.15 6.55
C GLN A 515 17.28 -17.00 7.47
N ALA A 516 16.14 -16.43 7.13
CA ALA A 516 15.47 -15.39 7.92
C ALA A 516 14.99 -15.88 9.30
N TYR A 517 14.59 -17.16 9.41
CA TYR A 517 13.98 -17.73 10.63
C TYR A 517 12.89 -16.81 11.22
N ARG A 518 12.85 -16.64 12.54
CA ARG A 518 11.89 -15.78 13.22
C ARG A 518 12.22 -14.29 13.11
N ALA A 519 13.37 -13.89 12.56
CA ALA A 519 13.64 -12.48 12.30
C ALA A 519 12.84 -11.96 11.09
N THR A 520 12.40 -12.85 10.20
CA THR A 520 11.65 -12.50 8.98
C THR A 520 12.38 -11.44 8.13
N HIS A 521 11.96 -10.18 8.19
CA HIS A 521 12.52 -9.05 7.47
C HIS A 521 13.50 -8.20 8.31
N ARG A 522 13.91 -8.65 9.50
CA ARG A 522 14.75 -7.89 10.44
C ARG A 522 16.18 -8.40 10.60
N THR A 523 16.70 -9.04 9.55
CA THR A 523 18.10 -9.52 9.40
C THR A 523 18.53 -10.65 10.34
N TYR A 524 18.49 -10.42 11.67
CA TYR A 524 19.16 -11.26 12.67
C TYR A 524 18.18 -11.99 13.59
N SER A 525 18.32 -13.31 13.67
CA SER A 525 17.51 -14.19 14.52
C SER A 525 18.38 -14.93 15.53
N SER A 526 17.85 -15.21 16.72
CA SER A 526 18.50 -16.10 17.68
C SER A 526 18.68 -17.53 17.17
N ASP A 527 17.91 -17.91 16.14
CA ASP A 527 17.90 -19.26 15.56
C ASP A 527 18.96 -19.44 14.47
N GLN A 528 19.63 -18.36 14.06
CA GLN A 528 20.72 -18.41 13.10
C GLN A 528 21.96 -19.10 13.71
N PRO A 529 22.66 -19.95 12.94
CA PRO A 529 23.88 -20.57 13.42
C PRO A 529 24.97 -19.54 13.70
N SER A 530 25.82 -19.82 14.69
CA SER A 530 27.00 -18.98 14.97
C SER A 530 28.16 -19.31 14.02
N ASN A 531 29.03 -18.32 13.75
CA ASN A 531 30.27 -18.47 12.97
C ASN A 531 30.06 -18.95 11.51
N VAL A 532 29.03 -18.43 10.83
CA VAL A 532 28.73 -18.80 9.43
C VAL A 532 29.78 -18.26 8.47
N TYR A 533 30.38 -17.11 8.80
CA TYR A 533 31.49 -16.49 8.10
C TYR A 533 32.38 -15.71 9.09
N ASP A 534 33.60 -15.35 8.67
CA ASP A 534 34.54 -14.58 9.47
C ASP A 534 33.95 -13.21 9.84
N ASP A 535 34.05 -12.79 11.11
CA ASP A 535 33.47 -11.56 11.66
C ASP A 535 31.93 -11.51 11.79
N HIS A 536 31.23 -12.64 11.68
CA HIS A 536 29.79 -12.72 11.94
C HIS A 536 29.43 -12.24 13.36
N ALA A 537 28.74 -11.11 13.46
CA ALA A 537 28.42 -10.43 14.73
C ALA A 537 27.36 -11.16 15.57
N GLY A 538 26.50 -11.99 14.95
CA GLY A 538 25.41 -12.71 15.63
C GLY A 538 24.23 -11.84 16.07
N GLY A 539 24.22 -10.57 15.64
CA GLY A 539 23.16 -9.60 15.92
C GLY A 539 23.52 -8.22 15.36
N GLY A 540 22.50 -7.38 15.20
CA GLY A 540 22.59 -6.06 14.59
C GLY A 540 21.24 -5.36 14.53
N GLY A 541 20.95 -4.67 13.43
CA GLY A 541 19.71 -3.92 13.23
C GLY A 541 19.83 -3.06 11.98
N PRO A 542 19.07 -1.95 11.88
CA PRO A 542 19.26 -0.99 10.82
C PRO A 542 20.72 -0.53 10.72
N GLY A 543 21.26 -0.45 9.51
CA GLY A 543 22.67 -0.09 9.30
C GLY A 543 22.83 1.07 8.33
N GLY A 544 23.63 2.07 8.71
CA GLY A 544 23.75 3.34 7.98
C GLY A 544 24.22 3.22 6.53
N GLN A 545 24.81 2.10 6.10
CA GLN A 545 25.12 1.87 4.68
C GLN A 545 23.88 1.52 3.83
N HIS A 546 22.74 1.24 4.45
CA HIS A 546 21.50 0.79 3.81
C HIS A 546 20.44 1.88 3.99
N CYS A 547 20.51 2.90 3.14
CA CYS A 547 19.59 4.03 3.12
C CYS A 547 19.20 4.37 1.67
N TYR A 548 18.28 3.60 1.11
CA TYR A 548 17.89 3.68 -0.31
C TYR A 548 16.61 4.50 -0.50
N THR A 549 16.75 5.82 -0.66
CA THR A 549 15.61 6.75 -0.69
C THR A 549 15.17 7.17 -2.10
N THR A 550 15.95 6.88 -3.13
CA THR A 550 15.68 7.40 -4.49
C THR A 550 14.45 6.72 -5.11
N GLY A 551 14.37 5.38 -5.02
CA GLY A 551 13.22 4.62 -5.46
C GLY A 551 11.94 5.01 -4.73
N LEU A 552 11.97 5.14 -3.40
CA LEU A 552 10.82 5.57 -2.60
C LEU A 552 10.36 7.00 -2.93
N LEU A 553 11.30 7.93 -3.13
CA LEU A 553 10.98 9.29 -3.56
C LEU A 553 10.31 9.28 -4.93
N LEU A 554 10.87 8.55 -5.89
CA LEU A 554 10.31 8.45 -7.23
C LEU A 554 8.93 7.75 -7.20
N HIS A 555 8.77 6.72 -6.38
CA HIS A 555 7.49 6.06 -6.16
C HIS A 555 6.44 7.06 -5.65
N TYR A 556 6.73 7.84 -4.60
CA TYR A 556 5.83 8.89 -4.14
C TYR A 556 5.51 9.92 -5.22
N LEU A 557 6.53 10.39 -5.97
CA LEU A 557 6.32 11.37 -7.03
C LEU A 557 5.40 10.84 -8.13
N LEU A 558 5.47 9.54 -8.45
CA LEU A 558 4.66 8.88 -9.47
C LEU A 558 3.27 8.47 -8.97
N THR A 559 3.12 8.01 -7.73
CA THR A 559 1.87 7.39 -7.26
C THR A 559 1.12 8.25 -6.24
N GLY A 560 1.79 9.24 -5.64
CA GLY A 560 1.26 10.01 -4.51
C GLY A 560 1.16 9.20 -3.21
N TYR A 561 1.76 8.00 -3.15
CA TYR A 561 1.70 7.12 -2.00
C TYR A 561 2.47 7.70 -0.80
N VAL A 562 1.71 8.18 0.18
CA VAL A 562 2.22 8.96 1.32
C VAL A 562 3.25 8.20 2.16
N PRO A 563 3.07 6.90 2.48
CA PRO A 563 4.08 6.17 3.25
C PRO A 563 5.46 6.14 2.60
N SER A 564 5.59 6.15 1.27
CA SER A 564 6.92 6.27 0.64
C SER A 564 7.56 7.63 0.87
N ARG A 565 6.79 8.73 0.86
CA ARG A 565 7.29 10.07 1.24
C ARG A 565 7.78 10.08 2.67
N ASP A 566 6.96 9.55 3.59
CA ASP A 566 7.24 9.59 5.02
C ASP A 566 8.45 8.71 5.35
N SER A 567 8.60 7.57 4.68
CA SER A 567 9.81 6.72 4.73
C SER A 567 11.08 7.43 4.28
N VAL A 568 11.03 8.25 3.22
CA VAL A 568 12.19 9.04 2.77
C VAL A 568 12.56 10.09 3.82
N VAL A 569 11.58 10.79 4.37
CA VAL A 569 11.81 11.79 5.43
C VAL A 569 12.36 11.14 6.69
N SER A 570 11.77 10.02 7.11
CA SER A 570 12.20 9.24 8.27
C SER A 570 13.65 8.77 8.14
N GLN A 571 14.00 8.14 7.02
CA GLN A 571 15.39 7.70 6.76
C GLN A 571 16.37 8.87 6.69
N SER A 572 15.98 10.01 6.13
CA SER A 572 16.83 11.21 6.07
C SER A 572 17.13 11.78 7.46
N ASN A 573 16.14 11.75 8.36
CA ASN A 573 16.35 12.15 9.76
C ASN A 573 17.18 11.10 10.50
N TRP A 574 16.89 9.82 10.30
CA TRP A 574 17.62 8.71 10.92
C TRP A 574 19.09 8.72 10.52
N ILE A 575 19.44 8.85 9.24
CA ILE A 575 20.84 8.82 8.81
C ILE A 575 21.65 9.98 9.40
N SER A 576 21.00 11.13 9.60
CA SER A 576 21.58 12.28 10.30
C SER A 576 21.85 11.91 11.77
N ASN A 577 20.85 11.36 12.47
CA ASN A 577 21.01 10.90 13.85
C ASN A 577 22.05 9.77 14.00
N TYR A 578 22.14 8.86 13.02
CA TYR A 578 23.04 7.72 13.03
C TYR A 578 24.51 8.15 13.00
N TYR A 579 24.86 9.13 12.16
CA TYR A 579 26.25 9.58 11.99
C TYR A 579 26.62 10.80 12.85
N GLU A 580 25.67 11.71 13.07
CA GLU A 580 25.92 12.98 13.78
C GLU A 580 25.43 12.95 15.24
N GLY A 581 24.58 11.98 15.58
CA GLY A 581 23.95 11.85 16.90
C GLY A 581 22.64 12.61 17.04
N ASP A 582 22.00 12.42 18.20
CA ASP A 582 20.69 12.99 18.53
C ASP A 582 20.76 14.37 19.22
N ASN A 583 21.93 15.02 19.18
CA ASN A 583 22.22 16.29 19.86
C ASN A 583 22.00 16.26 21.39
N THR A 584 21.90 15.09 22.02
CA THR A 584 21.79 15.01 23.48
C THR A 584 23.13 15.25 24.16
N LEU A 585 23.10 15.66 25.42
CA LEU A 585 24.32 15.83 26.23
C LEU A 585 25.12 14.53 26.34
N LEU A 586 24.44 13.38 26.42
CA LEU A 586 25.10 12.08 26.49
C LEU A 586 25.88 11.78 25.22
N PHE A 587 25.27 12.01 24.05
CA PHE A 587 25.94 11.82 22.77
C PHE A 587 27.11 12.81 22.61
N ALA A 588 26.92 14.07 22.98
CA ALA A 588 27.99 15.08 22.95
C ALA A 588 29.20 14.65 23.82
N LEU A 589 28.96 14.07 24.99
CA LEU A 589 30.01 13.53 25.86
C LEU A 589 30.68 12.28 25.25
N LEU A 590 29.92 11.42 24.57
CA LEU A 590 30.45 10.23 23.89
C LEU A 590 31.31 10.59 22.67
N ALA A 591 30.86 11.56 21.87
CA ALA A 591 31.60 12.12 20.75
C ALA A 591 32.92 12.77 21.24
N TYR A 592 32.86 13.58 22.30
CA TYR A 592 34.04 14.15 22.95
C TYR A 592 34.99 13.05 23.45
N LYS A 593 34.49 12.02 24.14
CA LYS A 593 35.30 10.89 24.61
C LYS A 593 36.01 10.20 23.43
N THR A 594 35.30 9.97 22.34
CA THR A 594 35.83 9.24 21.17
C THR A 594 36.87 10.06 20.41
N GLN A 595 36.71 11.39 20.35
CA GLN A 595 37.67 12.31 19.74
C GLN A 595 38.91 12.58 20.61
N VAL A 596 38.75 12.67 21.94
CA VAL A 596 39.83 13.08 22.87
C VAL A 596 40.64 11.92 23.43
N LEU A 597 40.09 10.70 23.49
CA LEU A 597 40.84 9.51 23.98
C LEU A 597 41.47 8.66 22.87
N LYS A 598 41.23 9.00 21.59
CA LYS A 598 41.91 8.39 20.43
C LYS A 598 42.98 9.31 19.81
N GLY A 599 43.11 10.55 20.30
CA GLY A 599 44.29 11.41 20.08
C GLY A 599 45.23 11.32 21.27
#